data_AF-A0A7D9KCJ4-F1
#
_entry.id   AF-A0A7D9KCJ4-F1
#
_cell.length_a   1.000
_cell.length_b   1.000
_cell.length_c   1.000
_cell.angle_alpha   90.00
_cell.angle_beta   90.00
_cell.angle_gamma   90.00
#
_symmetry.space_group_name_H-M   'P 1'
#
loop_
_entity.id
_entity.type
_entity.pdbx_description
1 polymer ?
#
loop_
_entity_poly.entity_id
_entity_poly.type
_entity_poly.pdbx_seq_one_letter_code
_entity_poly.pdbx_strand_id
1 'polypeptide(L)'
;MSKNMINLEEFKAILDEKLAPLKSEISEVKAKSEEMRAFLDMANEKYDEIITKLAQRDAEMKDIKTENKILKATIQTMDDQVRQLTDSVNDLEQYSRRECLEIQGIPLKNIDDTNSIVVNVGELMGINIKEEDISLG
;
A
#
# COMPACT_ATOMS: atom_id res chain seq x y z
N MET A 1 -30.69 81.88 -44.72
CA MET A 1 -30.24 80.74 -43.90
C MET A 1 -31.18 80.62 -42.71
N SER A 2 -32.14 79.69 -42.72
CA SER A 2 -33.00 79.47 -41.56
C SER A 2 -32.28 78.50 -40.63
N LYS A 3 -31.88 78.98 -39.45
CA LYS A 3 -31.25 78.14 -38.43
C LYS A 3 -32.38 77.34 -37.79
N ASN A 4 -32.46 76.04 -38.07
CA ASN A 4 -33.46 75.16 -37.48
C ASN A 4 -33.18 75.09 -35.97
N MET A 5 -33.95 75.83 -35.17
CA MET A 5 -33.75 75.93 -33.73
C MET A 5 -34.55 74.81 -33.08
N ILE A 6 -33.86 73.74 -32.68
CA ILE A 6 -34.45 72.61 -31.95
C ILE A 6 -35.16 73.17 -30.72
N ASN A 7 -36.42 72.81 -30.54
CA ASN A 7 -37.17 73.22 -29.35
C ASN A 7 -36.82 72.31 -28.15
N LEU A 8 -37.19 72.76 -26.96
CA LEU A 8 -36.84 72.07 -25.72
C LEU A 8 -37.36 70.63 -25.64
N GLU A 9 -38.52 70.34 -26.23
CA GLU A 9 -39.14 69.01 -26.19
C GLU A 9 -38.44 68.04 -27.15
N GLU A 10 -38.06 68.49 -28.34
CA GLU A 10 -37.25 67.70 -29.28
C GLU A 10 -35.87 67.36 -28.71
N PHE A 11 -35.24 68.30 -27.99
CA PHE A 11 -33.96 68.05 -27.32
C PHE A 11 -34.10 67.01 -26.20
N LYS A 12 -35.15 67.10 -25.37
CA LYS A 12 -35.44 66.09 -24.34
C LYS A 12 -35.68 64.71 -24.94
N ALA A 13 -36.45 64.62 -26.02
CA ALA A 13 -36.73 63.35 -26.68
C ALA A 13 -35.45 62.68 -27.21
N ILE A 14 -34.58 63.45 -27.88
CA ILE A 14 -33.27 62.94 -28.35
C ILE A 14 -32.39 62.51 -27.17
N LEU A 15 -32.40 63.28 -26.08
CA LEU A 15 -31.63 62.96 -24.89
C LEU A 15 -32.10 61.64 -24.25
N ASP A 16 -33.42 61.46 -24.10
CA ASP A 16 -34.00 60.22 -23.57
C ASP A 16 -33.72 59.03 -24.50
N GLU A 17 -33.82 59.21 -25.82
CA GLU A 17 -33.48 58.19 -26.82
C GLU A 17 -32.03 57.71 -26.68
N LYS A 18 -31.07 58.62 -26.43
CA LYS A 18 -29.66 58.29 -26.26
C LYS A 18 -29.31 57.76 -24.87
N LEU A 19 -30.02 58.20 -23.82
CA LEU A 19 -29.77 57.75 -22.45
C LEU A 19 -30.38 56.38 -22.14
N ALA A 20 -31.48 56.01 -22.79
CA ALA A 20 -32.12 54.70 -22.63
C ALA A 20 -31.18 53.50 -22.89
N PRO A 21 -30.45 53.42 -24.03
CA PRO A 21 -29.54 52.30 -24.28
C PRO A 21 -28.38 52.26 -23.28
N LEU A 22 -27.82 53.42 -22.92
CA LEU A 22 -26.77 53.51 -21.91
C LEU A 22 -27.22 52.96 -20.54
N LYS A 23 -28.45 53.30 -20.10
CA LYS A 23 -29.01 52.76 -18.85
C LYS A 23 -29.19 51.25 -18.93
N SER A 24 -29.62 50.75 -20.08
CA SER A 24 -29.77 49.31 -20.33
C SER A 24 -28.43 48.59 -20.27
N GLU A 25 -27.41 49.08 -20.98
CA GLU A 25 -26.06 48.50 -21.00
C GLU A 25 -25.41 48.52 -19.61
N ILE A 26 -25.54 49.62 -18.86
CA ILE A 26 -25.04 49.71 -17.48
C ILE A 26 -25.71 48.66 -16.59
N SER A 27 -27.02 48.44 -16.75
CA SER A 27 -27.75 47.44 -15.98
C SER A 27 -27.28 46.02 -16.32
N GLU A 28 -27.03 45.74 -17.59
CA GLU A 28 -26.51 44.44 -18.05
C GLU A 28 -25.07 44.20 -17.54
N VAL A 29 -24.20 45.20 -17.62
CA VAL A 29 -22.83 45.12 -17.08
C VAL A 29 -22.85 44.87 -15.57
N LYS A 30 -23.75 45.51 -14.84
CA LYS A 30 -23.92 45.28 -13.41
C LYS A 30 -24.31 43.84 -13.12
N ALA A 31 -25.29 43.29 -13.85
CA ALA A 31 -25.71 41.90 -13.69
C ALA A 31 -24.55 40.91 -13.96
N LYS A 32 -23.81 41.09 -15.05
CA LYS A 32 -22.63 40.27 -15.37
C LYS A 32 -21.52 40.39 -14.31
N SER A 33 -21.35 41.58 -13.72
CA SER A 33 -20.39 41.78 -12.63
C SER A 33 -20.80 41.04 -11.36
N GLU A 34 -22.09 40.96 -11.05
CA GLU A 34 -22.61 40.20 -9.91
C GLU A 34 -22.44 38.69 -10.13
N GLU A 35 -22.73 38.19 -11.33
CA GLU A 35 -22.49 36.80 -11.73
C GLU A 35 -21.00 36.42 -11.64
N MET A 36 -20.12 37.29 -12.15
CA MET A 36 -18.67 37.06 -12.10
C MET A 36 -18.17 37.02 -10.65
N ARG A 37 -18.71 37.85 -9.77
CA ARG A 37 -18.37 37.84 -8.35
C ARG A 37 -18.80 36.53 -7.69
N ALA A 38 -20.02 36.06 -7.95
CA ALA A 38 -20.49 34.78 -7.44
C ALA A 38 -19.63 33.60 -7.94
N PHE A 39 -19.22 33.63 -9.21
CA PHE A 39 -18.31 32.63 -9.75
C PHE A 39 -16.94 32.64 -9.06
N LEU A 40 -16.37 33.83 -8.81
CA LEU A 40 -15.09 33.96 -8.10
C LEU A 40 -15.17 33.43 -6.67
N ASP A 41 -16.26 33.72 -5.96
CA ASP A 41 -16.48 33.21 -4.60
C ASP A 41 -16.52 31.67 -4.60
N MET A 42 -17.29 31.07 -5.53
CA MET A 42 -17.33 29.61 -5.69
C MET A 42 -15.98 29.00 -6.10
N ALA A 43 -15.21 29.69 -6.95
CA ALA A 43 -13.89 29.22 -7.38
C ALA A 43 -12.90 29.24 -6.22
N ASN A 44 -12.93 30.27 -5.37
CA ASN A 44 -12.10 30.37 -4.17
C ASN A 44 -12.46 29.26 -3.17
N GLU A 45 -13.74 29.00 -2.91
CA GLU A 45 -14.16 27.90 -2.04
C GLU A 45 -13.64 26.55 -2.52
N LYS A 46 -13.74 26.27 -3.83
CA LYS A 46 -13.19 25.04 -4.42
C LYS A 46 -11.66 24.97 -4.32
N TYR A 47 -10.99 26.11 -4.45
CA TYR A 47 -9.55 26.17 -4.33
C TYR A 47 -9.09 25.83 -2.90
N ASP A 48 -9.76 26.38 -1.89
CA ASP A 48 -9.51 26.07 -0.47
C ASP A 48 -9.80 24.60 -0.14
N GLU A 49 -10.86 24.03 -0.71
CA GLU A 49 -11.19 22.61 -0.57
C GLU A 49 -10.06 21.71 -1.14
N ILE A 50 -9.53 22.06 -2.32
CA ILE A 50 -8.43 21.32 -2.95
C ILE A 50 -7.16 21.40 -2.11
N ILE A 51 -6.81 22.59 -1.60
CA ILE A 51 -5.65 22.76 -0.71
C ILE A 51 -5.78 21.86 0.53
N THR A 52 -6.96 21.86 1.14
CA THR A 52 -7.24 21.06 2.34
C THR A 52 -7.10 19.56 2.04
N LYS A 53 -7.69 19.10 0.92
CA LYS A 53 -7.59 17.69 0.50
C LYS A 53 -6.15 17.28 0.15
N LEU A 54 -5.38 18.16 -0.49
CA LEU A 54 -3.97 17.90 -0.78
C LEU A 54 -3.15 17.75 0.50
N ALA A 55 -3.32 18.66 1.47
CA ALA A 55 -2.64 18.57 2.76
C ALA A 55 -2.99 17.27 3.51
N GLN A 56 -4.26 16.86 3.49
CA GLN A 56 -4.69 15.59 4.07
C GLN A 56 -4.02 14.40 3.36
N ARG A 57 -3.99 14.40 2.02
CA ARG A 57 -3.37 13.32 1.23
C ARG A 57 -1.87 13.21 1.46
N ASP A 58 -1.18 14.34 1.63
CA ASP A 58 0.25 14.34 1.94
C ASP A 58 0.53 13.73 3.33
N ALA A 59 -0.34 14.00 4.32
CA ALA A 59 -0.27 13.38 5.63
C ALA A 59 -0.49 11.87 5.56
N GLU A 60 -1.58 11.43 4.90
CA GLU A 60 -1.88 10.01 4.68
C GLU A 60 -0.73 9.28 3.96
N MET A 61 -0.13 9.91 2.94
CA MET A 61 0.99 9.32 2.19
C MET A 61 2.26 9.19 3.05
N LYS A 62 2.51 10.13 3.97
CA LYS A 62 3.62 10.06 4.91
C LYS A 62 3.42 8.91 5.91
N ASP A 63 2.21 8.72 6.39
CA ASP A 63 1.87 7.63 7.32
C ASP A 63 2.03 6.28 6.64
N ILE A 64 1.46 6.10 5.45
CA ILE A 64 1.62 4.87 4.64
C ILE A 64 3.10 4.57 4.39
N LYS A 65 3.91 5.58 4.05
CA LYS A 65 5.34 5.39 3.81
C LYS A 65 6.09 4.97 5.08
N THR A 66 5.65 5.45 6.24
CA THR A 66 6.23 5.09 7.54
C THR A 66 5.87 3.65 7.89
N GLU A 67 4.60 3.28 7.77
CA GLU A 67 4.12 1.92 7.99
C GLU A 67 4.81 0.92 7.07
N ASN A 68 4.97 1.26 5.78
CA ASN A 68 5.68 0.40 4.82
C ASN A 68 7.14 0.15 5.23
N LYS A 69 7.83 1.13 5.80
CA LYS A 69 9.20 0.96 6.30
C LYS A 69 9.23 0.02 7.50
N ILE A 70 8.30 0.18 8.44
CA ILE A 70 8.19 -0.67 9.62
C ILE A 70 7.91 -2.12 9.19
N LEU A 71 6.92 -2.33 8.33
CA LEU A 71 6.57 -3.67 7.83
C LEU A 71 7.76 -4.35 7.13
N LYS A 72 8.52 -3.62 6.30
CA LYS A 72 9.73 -4.16 5.67
C LYS A 72 10.79 -4.57 6.69
N ALA A 73 11.02 -3.76 7.72
CA ALA A 73 11.95 -4.10 8.78
C ALA A 73 11.49 -5.34 9.58
N THR A 74 10.20 -5.42 9.90
CA THR A 74 9.62 -6.58 10.58
C THR A 74 9.75 -7.86 9.76
N ILE A 75 9.48 -7.79 8.45
CA ILE A 75 9.66 -8.93 7.53
C ILE A 75 11.12 -9.40 7.53
N GLN A 76 12.08 -8.48 7.48
CA GLN A 76 13.51 -8.84 7.53
C GLN A 76 13.87 -9.52 8.84
N THR A 77 13.41 -8.97 9.97
CA THR A 77 13.64 -9.59 11.29
C THR A 77 13.03 -11.00 11.37
N MET A 78 11.82 -11.19 10.83
CA MET A 78 11.19 -12.50 10.79
C MET A 78 11.95 -13.49 9.88
N ASP A 79 12.45 -13.05 8.72
CA ASP A 79 13.26 -13.91 7.83
C ASP A 79 14.55 -14.35 8.53
N ASP A 80 15.21 -13.43 9.24
CA ASP A 80 16.41 -13.75 10.03
C ASP A 80 16.11 -14.75 11.14
N GLN A 81 14.99 -14.60 11.86
CA GLN A 81 14.56 -15.55 12.88
C GLN A 81 14.25 -16.94 12.30
N VAL A 82 13.58 -17.00 11.15
CA VAL A 82 13.29 -18.27 10.46
C VAL A 82 14.58 -18.97 10.04
N ARG A 83 15.56 -18.23 9.52
CA ARG A 83 16.88 -18.78 9.18
C ARG A 83 17.58 -19.34 10.41
N GLN A 84 17.65 -18.57 11.49
CA GLN A 84 18.26 -19.01 12.74
C GLN A 84 17.60 -20.26 13.33
N LEU A 85 16.27 -20.34 13.30
CA LEU A 85 15.55 -21.53 13.73
C LEU A 85 15.82 -22.73 12.83
N THR A 86 15.90 -22.51 11.52
CA THR A 86 16.24 -23.56 10.55
C THR A 86 17.63 -24.12 10.80
N ASP A 87 18.61 -23.25 11.02
CA ASP A 87 19.99 -23.64 11.35
C ASP A 87 20.02 -24.40 12.69
N SER A 88 19.29 -23.92 13.70
CA SER A 88 19.20 -24.59 15.00
C SER A 88 18.58 -25.98 14.90
N VAL A 89 17.55 -26.16 14.07
CA VAL A 89 16.94 -27.46 13.82
C VAL A 89 17.92 -28.40 13.11
N ASN A 90 18.62 -27.92 12.07
CA ASN A 90 19.64 -28.71 11.38
C ASN A 90 20.75 -29.16 12.34
N ASP A 91 21.21 -28.27 13.22
CA ASP A 91 22.22 -28.59 14.22
C ASP A 91 21.70 -29.67 15.18
N LEU A 92 20.47 -29.53 15.69
CA LEU A 92 19.85 -30.54 16.57
C LEU A 92 19.68 -31.90 15.88
N GLU A 93 19.28 -31.92 14.61
CA GLU A 93 19.20 -33.15 13.82
C GLU A 93 20.58 -33.80 13.66
N GLN A 94 21.61 -33.00 13.38
CA GLN A 94 22.98 -33.51 13.29
C GLN A 94 23.48 -34.06 14.63
N TYR A 95 23.19 -33.38 15.75
CA TYR A 95 23.49 -33.88 17.09
C TYR A 95 22.80 -35.22 17.36
N SER A 96 21.52 -35.35 17.00
CA SER A 96 20.77 -36.61 17.14
C SER A 96 21.43 -37.76 16.35
N ARG A 97 21.83 -37.51 15.10
CA ARG A 97 22.51 -38.55 14.26
C ARG A 97 23.83 -39.03 14.85
N ARG A 98 24.54 -38.20 15.63
CA ARG A 98 25.79 -38.61 16.28
C ARG A 98 25.58 -39.76 17.27
N GLU A 99 24.40 -39.85 17.88
CA GLU A 99 24.06 -40.90 18.83
C GLU A 99 23.45 -42.15 18.14
N CYS A 100 23.26 -42.12 16.82
CA CYS A 100 22.77 -43.24 16.02
C CYS A 100 23.90 -43.97 15.30
N LEU A 101 23.77 -45.29 15.15
CA LEU A 101 24.65 -46.11 14.33
C LEU A 101 23.93 -46.50 13.03
N GLU A 102 24.45 -46.06 11.88
CA GLU A 102 23.88 -46.39 10.57
C GLU A 102 24.50 -47.70 10.03
N ILE A 103 23.67 -48.70 9.72
CA ILE A 103 24.09 -49.97 9.14
C ILE A 103 23.51 -50.07 7.72
N GLN A 104 24.39 -49.97 6.72
CA GLN A 104 24.02 -50.07 5.30
C GLN A 104 24.36 -51.44 4.71
N GLY A 105 23.63 -51.82 3.65
CA GLY A 105 23.94 -53.02 2.87
C GLY A 105 23.42 -54.33 3.44
N ILE A 106 22.39 -54.29 4.30
CA ILE A 106 21.74 -55.49 4.82
C ILE A 106 21.06 -56.23 3.65
N PRO A 107 21.43 -57.50 3.36
CA PRO A 107 20.86 -58.24 2.24
C PRO A 107 19.36 -58.50 2.44
N LEU A 108 18.54 -58.14 1.45
CA LEU A 108 17.12 -58.51 1.37
C LEU A 108 16.99 -60.00 1.02
N LYS A 109 17.32 -60.91 1.95
CA LYS A 109 17.06 -62.35 1.79
C LYS A 109 15.84 -62.73 2.64
N ASN A 110 14.94 -63.53 2.05
CA ASN A 110 13.64 -63.94 2.61
C ASN A 110 13.70 -64.81 3.90
N ILE A 111 14.83 -64.91 4.60
CA ILE A 111 15.04 -65.87 5.69
C ILE A 111 15.48 -65.21 6.99
N ASP A 112 16.22 -64.11 6.94
CA ASP A 112 16.69 -63.42 8.15
C ASP A 112 15.94 -62.09 8.30
N ASP A 113 15.36 -61.89 9.49
CA ASP A 113 14.78 -60.62 9.85
C ASP A 113 15.88 -59.55 9.97
N THR A 114 15.64 -58.38 9.38
CA THR A 114 16.62 -57.29 9.33
C THR A 114 17.06 -56.88 10.73
N ASN A 115 16.13 -56.86 11.68
CA ASN A 115 16.42 -56.50 13.06
C ASN A 115 17.32 -57.55 13.73
N SER A 116 17.12 -58.84 13.43
CA SER A 116 17.98 -59.92 13.95
C SER A 116 19.44 -59.78 13.49
N ILE A 117 19.65 -59.35 12.23
CA ILE A 117 21.00 -59.06 11.72
C ILE A 117 21.63 -57.88 12.48
N VAL A 118 20.87 -56.80 12.70
CA VAL A 118 21.33 -55.61 13.42
C VAL A 118 21.69 -55.94 14.88
N VAL A 119 20.87 -56.72 15.58
CA VAL A 119 21.15 -57.18 16.96
C VAL A 119 22.45 -57.98 17.02
N ASN A 120 22.63 -58.94 16.11
CA ASN A 120 23.87 -59.74 16.05
C ASN A 120 25.11 -58.88 15.79
N VAL A 121 25.02 -57.86 14.92
CA VAL A 121 26.11 -56.90 14.68
C VAL A 121 26.42 -56.10 15.96
N GLY A 122 25.39 -55.64 16.67
CA GLY A 122 25.54 -54.97 17.97
C GLY A 122 26.31 -55.81 18.98
N GLU A 123 25.91 -57.07 19.16
CA GLU A 123 26.58 -58.02 20.07
C GLU A 123 28.07 -58.20 19.72
N LEU A 124 28.41 -58.34 18.44
CA LEU A 124 29.79 -58.47 17.97
C LEU A 124 30.64 -57.23 18.28
N MET A 125 30.01 -56.05 18.29
CA MET A 125 30.65 -54.78 18.65
C MET A 125 30.66 -54.52 20.17
N GLY A 126 30.06 -55.41 20.97
CA GLY A 126 29.93 -55.26 22.43
C GLY A 126 28.86 -54.25 22.84
N ILE A 127 27.90 -53.96 21.96
CA ILE A 127 26.81 -53.00 22.16
C ILE A 127 25.49 -53.78 22.30
N ASN A 128 24.75 -53.53 23.38
CA ASN A 128 23.46 -54.17 23.61
C ASN A 128 22.34 -53.40 22.90
N ILE A 129 21.90 -53.89 21.73
CA ILE A 129 20.83 -53.31 20.92
C ILE A 129 19.56 -54.15 21.09
N LYS A 130 18.41 -53.51 21.33
CA LYS A 130 17.10 -54.16 21.34
C LYS A 130 16.30 -53.79 20.08
N GLU A 131 15.26 -54.55 19.75
CA GLU A 131 14.38 -54.23 18.62
C GLU A 131 13.73 -52.85 18.72
N GLU A 132 13.42 -52.37 19.93
CA GLU A 132 12.88 -51.03 20.18
C GLU A 132 13.86 -49.90 19.86
N ASP A 133 15.17 -50.20 19.81
CA ASP A 133 16.23 -49.25 19.47
C ASP A 133 16.47 -49.16 17.95
N ILE A 134 15.84 -50.04 17.15
CA ILE A 134 16.04 -50.14 15.71
C ILE A 134 14.94 -49.39 14.98
N SER A 135 15.36 -48.37 14.22
CA SER A 135 14.47 -47.63 13.31
C SER A 135 14.78 -48.01 11.86
N LEU A 136 13.75 -48.40 11.11
CA LEU A 136 13.83 -48.62 9.67
C LEU A 136 13.49 -47.30 8.98
N GLY A 137 14.51 -46.63 8.45
CA GLY A 137 14.39 -45.37 7.68
C GLY A 137 14.10 -45.59 6.20
#